data_AF-A0A835KYZ4-F1
#
_entry.id   AF-A0A835KYZ4-F1
#
_cell.length_a   1.000
_cell.length_b   1.000
_cell.length_c   1.000
_cell.angle_alpha   90.00
_cell.angle_beta   90.00
_cell.angle_gamma   90.00
#
_symmetry.space_group_name_H-M   'P 1'
#
loop_
_entity.id
_entity.type
_entity.pdbx_description
1 polymer ?
#
loop_
_entity_poly.entity_id
_entity_poly.type
_entity_poly.pdbx_seq_one_letter_code
_entity_poly.pdbx_strand_id
1 'polypeptide(L)'
;MSEESNQATLWGCCVNDLEEEHFLKCSKCRKAFHYVCLSIEANSVSVDQQKKWICPACVILTPKPKVSDHTPIRNVCATRGNKRQALNSPPQTSPESPINREYISKTIEEVMAKHMDDLLLKINRTVTETINRELKPIREEILQMSASLSFLNQSYEEIVKEHKEAKQYIKDLQSDNLKLKTSVNDLTSRINQLEQSARSANIELQCVPEKKNENLYQIVTKLGRDKTPIFVTEHLSPANKSLHAAARLRAKEKRYKHVWLISSINDRRKDYSVGWA
;
A
#
# COMPACT_ATOMS: atom_id res chain seq x y z
N MET A 1 12.28 -13.78 -31.26
CA MET A 1 12.29 -13.30 -29.87
C MET A 1 11.11 -14.00 -29.21
N SER A 2 11.43 -15.03 -28.42
CA SER A 2 10.49 -15.98 -27.84
C SER A 2 9.60 -15.30 -26.81
N GLU A 3 8.29 -15.37 -27.06
CA GLU A 3 7.23 -15.06 -26.12
C GLU A 3 7.31 -16.02 -24.92
N GLU A 4 7.83 -15.55 -23.79
CA GLU A 4 7.70 -16.28 -22.53
C GLU A 4 6.30 -16.02 -21.95
N SER A 5 5.51 -17.09 -21.99
CA SER A 5 4.21 -17.26 -21.35
C SER A 5 4.17 -16.68 -19.94
N ASN A 6 3.25 -15.74 -19.72
CA ASN A 6 2.97 -15.09 -18.45
C ASN A 6 2.34 -16.11 -17.45
N GLN A 7 3.19 -16.88 -16.75
CA GLN A 7 2.76 -17.74 -15.64
C GLN A 7 2.55 -16.87 -14.40
N ALA A 8 1.31 -16.87 -13.87
CA ALA A 8 0.97 -16.20 -12.63
C ALA A 8 1.92 -16.63 -11.49
N THR A 9 2.61 -15.67 -10.90
CA THR A 9 3.57 -15.91 -9.81
C THR A 9 2.81 -16.27 -8.54
N LEU A 10 3.04 -17.46 -7.99
CA LEU A 10 2.40 -17.91 -6.75
C LEU A 10 3.20 -17.45 -5.53
N TRP A 11 2.63 -16.60 -4.68
CA TRP A 11 3.30 -16.04 -3.50
C TRP A 11 3.25 -16.97 -2.28
N GLY A 12 4.31 -16.91 -1.45
CA GLY A 12 4.48 -17.76 -0.26
C GLY A 12 4.68 -17.02 1.06
N CYS A 13 4.78 -15.69 1.06
CA CYS A 13 5.05 -14.86 2.25
C CYS A 13 3.85 -14.05 2.73
N CYS A 14 3.05 -13.48 1.82
CA CYS A 14 1.90 -12.65 2.14
C CYS A 14 0.76 -12.92 1.15
N VAL A 15 -0.45 -12.49 1.51
CA VAL A 15 -1.67 -12.62 0.70
C VAL A 15 -1.81 -11.46 -0.29
N ASN A 16 -1.07 -10.37 -0.08
CA ASN A 16 -1.13 -9.20 -0.93
C ASN A 16 -0.18 -9.41 -2.12
N ASP A 17 -0.76 -9.54 -3.32
CA ASP A 17 -0.06 -9.59 -4.60
C ASP A 17 0.53 -8.20 -4.94
N LEU A 18 1.46 -7.73 -4.11
CA LEU A 18 2.25 -6.54 -4.42
C LEU A 18 3.28 -6.95 -5.48
N GLU A 19 3.11 -6.41 -6.69
CA GLU A 19 4.08 -6.49 -7.78
C GLU A 19 5.33 -5.68 -7.40
N GLU A 20 6.19 -6.23 -6.55
CA GLU A 20 7.50 -5.66 -6.25
C GLU A 20 8.58 -6.30 -7.15
N GLU A 21 9.51 -5.48 -7.65
CA GLU A 21 10.62 -5.94 -8.51
C GLU A 21 11.65 -6.84 -7.77
N HIS A 22 11.63 -6.87 -6.44
CA HIS A 22 12.64 -7.54 -5.60
C HIS A 22 12.07 -8.73 -4.81
N PHE A 23 12.13 -9.93 -5.40
CA PHE A 23 11.67 -11.18 -4.78
C PHE A 23 12.61 -12.37 -5.02
N LEU A 24 12.59 -13.36 -4.13
CA LEU A 24 13.27 -14.65 -4.29
C LEU A 24 12.28 -15.76 -4.63
N LYS A 25 12.67 -16.67 -5.53
CA LYS A 25 11.93 -17.90 -5.82
C LYS A 25 12.58 -19.09 -5.12
N CYS A 26 11.80 -19.84 -4.35
CA CYS A 26 12.30 -21.06 -3.71
C CYS A 26 12.59 -22.15 -4.76
N SER A 27 13.79 -22.69 -4.77
CA SER A 27 14.22 -23.78 -5.69
C SER A 27 13.45 -25.09 -5.51
N LYS A 28 12.75 -25.28 -4.37
CA LYS A 28 11.96 -26.49 -4.08
C LYS A 28 10.47 -26.32 -4.42
N CYS A 29 9.80 -25.34 -3.81
CA CYS A 29 8.35 -25.15 -3.97
C CYS A 29 7.95 -24.14 -5.07
N ARG A 30 8.93 -23.47 -5.70
CA ARG A 30 8.76 -22.45 -6.75
C ARG A 30 7.92 -21.22 -6.38
N LYS A 31 7.47 -21.10 -5.13
CA LYS A 31 6.78 -19.91 -4.62
C LYS A 31 7.73 -18.72 -4.53
N ALA A 32 7.19 -17.52 -4.75
CA ALA A 32 7.90 -16.25 -4.63
C ALA A 32 7.75 -15.64 -3.22
N PHE A 33 8.80 -14.95 -2.77
CA PHE A 33 8.90 -14.32 -1.46
C PHE A 33 9.51 -12.93 -1.60
N HIS A 34 8.84 -11.89 -1.09
CA HIS A 34 9.37 -10.53 -1.09
C HIS A 34 10.62 -10.42 -0.21
N TYR A 35 11.56 -9.57 -0.62
CA TYR A 35 12.75 -9.27 0.18
C TYR A 35 12.37 -8.65 1.53
N VAL A 36 11.36 -7.77 1.54
CA VAL A 36 10.82 -7.13 2.76
C VAL A 36 10.28 -8.19 3.73
N CYS A 37 9.51 -9.16 3.24
CA CYS A 37 8.97 -10.24 4.07
C CYS A 37 10.05 -11.18 4.65
N LEU A 38 11.23 -11.20 4.06
CA LEU A 38 12.39 -11.98 4.52
C LEU A 38 13.41 -11.14 5.27
N SER A 39 13.17 -9.83 5.45
CA SER A 39 14.12 -8.86 6.02
C SER A 39 15.48 -8.87 5.32
N ILE A 40 15.48 -9.01 3.99
CA ILE A 40 16.67 -9.02 3.13
C ILE A 40 16.81 -7.65 2.46
N GLU A 41 18.00 -7.05 2.54
CA GLU A 41 18.31 -5.81 1.81
C GLU A 41 18.62 -6.13 0.33
N ALA A 42 18.16 -5.26 -0.59
CA ALA A 42 18.16 -5.48 -2.05
C ALA A 42 19.51 -5.87 -2.68
N ASN A 43 20.64 -5.58 -2.02
CA ASN A 43 22.01 -5.84 -2.51
C ASN A 43 22.79 -6.93 -1.75
N SER A 44 22.13 -7.68 -0.85
CA SER A 44 22.82 -8.63 0.05
C SER A 44 23.00 -10.05 -0.52
N VAL A 45 22.34 -10.40 -1.63
CA VAL A 45 22.31 -11.78 -2.15
C VAL A 45 22.90 -11.87 -3.55
N SER A 46 23.99 -12.61 -3.72
CA SER A 46 24.62 -12.87 -5.01
C SER A 46 23.70 -13.68 -5.96
N VAL A 47 23.87 -13.51 -7.28
CA VAL A 47 23.07 -14.20 -8.32
C VAL A 47 23.09 -15.73 -8.15
N ASP A 48 24.21 -16.30 -7.69
CA ASP A 48 24.34 -17.74 -7.45
C ASP A 48 23.56 -18.21 -6.21
N GLN A 49 23.50 -17.38 -5.17
CA GLN A 49 22.71 -17.65 -3.98
C GLN A 49 21.20 -17.53 -4.28
N GLN A 50 20.79 -16.60 -5.13
CA GLN A 50 19.40 -16.45 -5.54
C GLN A 50 18.86 -17.71 -6.23
N LYS A 51 19.65 -18.35 -7.11
CA LYS A 51 19.25 -19.58 -7.82
C LYS A 51 19.14 -20.81 -6.91
N LYS A 52 19.92 -20.87 -5.84
CA LYS A 52 19.97 -22.01 -4.90
C LYS A 52 19.11 -21.80 -3.65
N TRP A 53 18.44 -20.66 -3.53
CA TRP A 53 17.69 -20.31 -2.33
C TRP A 53 16.54 -21.29 -2.07
N ILE A 54 16.34 -21.68 -0.81
CA ILE A 54 15.27 -22.57 -0.34
C ILE A 54 14.54 -21.84 0.78
N CYS A 55 13.21 -21.77 0.71
CA CYS A 55 12.42 -21.09 1.73
C CYS A 55 12.44 -21.85 3.08
N PRO A 56 12.21 -21.16 4.21
CA PRO A 56 12.25 -21.78 5.55
C PRO A 56 11.38 -23.03 5.69
N ALA A 57 10.18 -23.02 5.09
CA ALA A 57 9.28 -24.17 5.09
C ALA A 57 9.86 -25.39 4.34
N CYS A 58 10.61 -25.18 3.26
CA CYS A 58 11.24 -26.25 2.51
C CYS A 58 12.55 -26.72 3.16
N VAL A 59 13.29 -25.84 3.84
CA VAL A 59 14.52 -26.21 4.57
C VAL A 59 14.22 -27.20 5.69
N ILE A 60 13.14 -26.99 6.45
CA ILE A 60 12.74 -27.88 7.55
C ILE A 60 12.42 -29.30 7.05
N LEU A 61 11.96 -29.42 5.80
CA LEU A 61 11.62 -30.71 5.17
C LEU A 61 12.84 -31.41 4.56
N THR A 62 14.02 -30.78 4.54
CA THR A 62 15.24 -31.42 4.02
C THR A 62 15.90 -32.31 5.09
N PRO A 63 16.33 -33.54 4.76
CA PRO A 63 17.11 -34.37 5.66
C PRO A 63 18.37 -33.63 6.08
N LYS A 64 18.60 -33.50 7.40
CA LYS A 64 19.84 -32.91 7.91
C LYS A 64 21.02 -33.72 7.37
N PRO A 65 22.09 -33.08 6.87
CA PRO A 65 23.31 -33.79 6.55
C PRO A 65 23.83 -34.49 7.80
N LYS A 66 24.37 -35.71 7.64
CA LYS A 66 25.07 -36.41 8.73
C LYS A 66 26.27 -35.58 9.14
N VAL A 67 26.13 -34.80 10.20
CA VAL A 67 27.25 -34.16 10.88
C VAL A 67 27.96 -35.27 11.66
N SER A 68 29.21 -35.56 11.32
CA SER A 68 30.06 -36.48 12.09
C SER A 68 30.53 -35.77 13.35
N ASP A 69 29.68 -35.73 14.37
CA ASP A 69 30.04 -35.16 15.66
C ASP A 69 30.66 -36.26 16.54
N HIS A 70 31.96 -36.15 16.80
CA HIS A 70 32.76 -37.13 17.57
C HIS A 70 32.62 -36.92 19.08
N THR A 71 31.40 -36.94 19.60
CA THR A 71 31.15 -36.89 21.06
C THR A 71 30.59 -38.23 21.55
N PRO A 72 31.30 -38.98 22.43
CA PRO A 72 30.83 -40.27 22.89
C PRO A 72 29.74 -40.08 23.95
N ILE A 73 28.50 -40.43 23.59
CA ILE A 73 27.39 -40.50 24.53
C ILE A 73 27.61 -41.72 25.44
N ARG A 74 28.03 -41.48 26.68
CA ARG A 74 28.19 -42.52 27.69
C ARG A 74 26.86 -42.75 28.41
N ASN A 75 26.01 -43.61 27.86
CA ASN A 75 24.89 -44.18 28.61
C ASN A 75 25.45 -45.19 29.63
N VAL A 76 25.47 -44.82 30.91
CA VAL A 76 25.69 -45.79 32.00
C VAL A 76 24.47 -45.79 32.90
N CYS A 77 23.49 -46.62 32.54
CA CYS A 77 22.49 -47.10 33.49
C CYS A 77 23.18 -48.15 34.36
N ALA A 78 23.74 -47.73 35.50
CA ALA A 78 24.28 -48.64 36.50
C ALA A 78 23.21 -48.93 37.56
N THR A 79 22.28 -49.84 37.26
CA THR A 79 21.58 -50.60 38.29
C THR A 79 22.60 -51.53 38.95
N ARG A 80 23.33 -51.03 39.96
CA ARG A 80 24.14 -51.89 40.83
C ARG A 80 23.19 -52.78 41.62
N GLY A 81 23.17 -54.06 41.28
CA GLY A 81 22.52 -55.09 42.09
C GLY A 81 23.06 -55.13 43.51
N ASN A 82 22.25 -55.69 44.43
CA ASN A 82 22.57 -55.82 45.86
C ASN A 82 24.01 -56.30 46.08
N LYS A 83 24.77 -55.53 46.86
CA LYS A 83 26.08 -55.94 47.37
C LYS A 83 25.93 -57.26 48.12
N ARG A 84 26.66 -58.29 47.68
CA ARG A 84 26.84 -59.51 48.47
C ARG A 84 27.68 -59.16 49.70
N GLN A 85 27.29 -59.70 50.84
CA GLN A 85 28.02 -59.60 52.10
C GLN A 85 29.31 -60.43 51.98
N ALA A 86 30.45 -59.88 52.40
CA ALA A 86 31.72 -60.60 52.39
C ALA A 86 31.66 -61.74 53.42
N LEU A 87 31.91 -62.98 52.98
CA LEU A 87 32.13 -64.13 53.85
C LEU A 87 33.50 -63.95 54.52
N ASN A 88 33.53 -63.97 55.86
CA ASN A 88 34.68 -63.79 56.77
C ASN A 88 34.99 -62.37 57.28
N SER A 89 33.97 -61.65 57.76
CA SER A 89 34.18 -60.54 58.72
C SER A 89 34.26 -61.11 60.15
N PRO A 90 35.25 -60.73 60.99
CA PRO A 90 35.28 -61.10 62.40
C PRO A 90 34.06 -60.56 63.15
N PRO A 91 33.57 -61.24 64.21
CA PRO A 91 32.51 -60.69 65.04
C PRO A 91 33.05 -59.42 65.74
N GLN A 92 32.48 -58.27 65.40
CA GLN A 92 32.69 -57.04 66.16
C GLN A 92 31.91 -57.18 67.47
N THR A 93 32.55 -57.78 68.47
CA THR A 93 32.18 -57.59 69.87
C THR A 93 33.15 -56.55 70.43
N SER A 94 32.70 -55.31 70.53
CA SER A 94 33.27 -54.34 71.45
C SER A 94 32.12 -53.57 72.12
N PRO A 95 32.32 -53.12 73.37
CA PRO A 95 31.22 -52.76 74.25
C PRO A 95 30.67 -51.39 73.87
N GLU A 96 29.47 -51.36 73.27
CA GLU A 96 28.71 -50.13 73.11
C GLU A 96 28.31 -49.63 74.50
N SER A 97 29.00 -48.57 74.93
CA SER A 97 28.48 -47.68 75.96
C SER A 97 27.14 -47.14 75.45
N PRO A 98 26.11 -46.97 76.31
CA PRO A 98 24.81 -46.47 75.88
C PRO A 98 24.93 -44.96 75.62
N ILE A 99 25.52 -44.59 74.48
CA ILE A 99 25.30 -43.26 73.94
C ILE A 99 23.87 -43.29 73.42
N ASN A 100 23.00 -42.56 74.11
CA ASN A 100 21.57 -42.53 73.91
C ASN A 100 21.23 -42.05 72.48
N ARG A 101 21.12 -43.00 71.55
CA ARG A 101 20.93 -42.80 70.10
C ARG A 101 19.67 -41.98 69.79
N GLU A 102 18.67 -42.09 70.66
CA GLU A 102 17.40 -41.38 70.60
C GLU A 102 17.55 -39.89 70.95
N TYR A 103 18.36 -39.59 71.96
CA TYR A 103 18.73 -38.20 72.30
C TYR A 103 19.48 -37.52 71.16
N ILE A 104 20.40 -38.24 70.50
CA ILE A 104 21.14 -37.72 69.34
C ILE A 104 20.20 -37.49 68.15
N SER A 105 19.33 -38.44 67.83
CA SER A 105 18.39 -38.32 66.71
C SER A 105 17.42 -37.15 66.89
N LYS A 106 16.89 -36.98 68.10
CA LYS A 106 16.01 -35.86 68.46
C LYS A 106 16.74 -34.51 68.39
N THR A 107 17.98 -34.45 68.88
CA THR A 107 18.80 -33.24 68.79
C THR A 107 19.07 -32.86 67.33
N ILE A 108 19.34 -33.85 66.47
CA ILE A 108 19.56 -33.64 65.03
C ILE A 108 18.28 -33.14 64.34
N GLU A 109 17.12 -33.74 64.64
CA GLU A 109 15.83 -33.32 64.08
C GLU A 109 15.47 -31.89 64.49
N GLU A 110 15.67 -31.52 65.76
CA GLU A 110 15.43 -30.15 66.24
C GLU A 110 16.37 -29.13 65.59
N VAL A 111 17.65 -29.48 65.40
CA VAL A 111 18.63 -28.61 64.71
C VAL A 111 18.29 -28.48 63.23
N MET A 112 17.95 -29.57 62.54
CA MET A 112 17.58 -29.54 61.13
C MET A 112 16.26 -28.79 60.88
N ALA A 113 15.26 -28.95 61.76
CA ALA A 113 14.00 -28.22 61.69
C ALA A 113 14.23 -26.71 61.86
N LYS A 114 14.98 -26.30 62.89
CA LYS A 114 15.36 -24.89 63.08
C LYS A 114 16.15 -24.35 61.89
N HIS A 115 17.08 -25.12 61.34
CA HIS A 115 17.87 -24.67 60.20
C HIS A 115 17.02 -24.53 58.92
N MET A 116 16.05 -25.42 58.70
CA MET A 116 15.09 -25.29 57.59
C MET A 116 14.15 -24.10 57.77
N ASP A 117 13.64 -23.87 58.97
CA ASP A 117 12.77 -22.71 59.25
C ASP A 117 13.53 -21.40 59.01
N ASP A 118 14.79 -21.33 59.45
CA ASP A 118 15.64 -20.16 59.25
C ASP A 118 15.98 -19.97 57.76
N LEU A 119 16.21 -21.08 57.02
CA LEU A 119 16.44 -21.05 55.57
C LEU A 119 15.19 -20.58 54.81
N LEU A 120 14.01 -21.07 55.18
CA LEU A 120 12.72 -20.69 54.58
C LEU A 120 12.38 -19.23 54.87
N LEU A 121 12.62 -18.75 56.09
CA LEU A 121 12.47 -17.35 56.46
C LEU A 121 13.39 -16.46 55.63
N LYS A 122 14.64 -16.88 55.43
CA LYS A 122 15.63 -16.14 54.66
C LYS A 122 15.26 -16.11 53.17
N ILE A 123 14.88 -17.25 52.60
CA ILE A 123 14.39 -17.35 51.22
C ILE A 123 13.15 -16.49 51.02
N ASN A 124 12.15 -16.57 51.88
CA ASN A 124 10.93 -15.77 51.76
C ASN A 124 11.24 -14.27 51.84
N ARG A 125 12.11 -13.83 52.75
CA ARG A 125 12.56 -12.43 52.79
C ARG A 125 13.25 -12.02 51.49
N THR A 126 14.26 -12.76 51.05
CA THR A 126 15.02 -12.43 49.85
C THR A 126 14.15 -12.42 48.60
N VAL A 127 13.23 -13.39 48.45
CA VAL A 127 12.28 -13.44 47.34
C VAL A 127 11.33 -12.25 47.39
N THR A 128 10.76 -11.93 48.55
CA THR A 128 9.84 -10.78 48.71
C THR A 128 10.55 -9.46 48.43
N GLU A 129 11.78 -9.28 48.89
CA GLU A 129 12.60 -8.09 48.65
C GLU A 129 12.96 -7.96 47.17
N THR A 130 13.41 -9.04 46.54
CA THR A 130 13.79 -9.05 45.12
C THR A 130 12.57 -8.77 44.24
N ILE A 131 11.44 -9.44 44.49
CA ILE A 131 10.18 -9.21 43.77
C ILE A 131 9.74 -7.76 43.90
N ASN A 132 9.72 -7.19 45.10
CA ASN A 132 9.30 -5.80 45.29
C ASN A 132 10.28 -4.81 44.64
N ARG A 133 11.58 -5.10 44.67
CA ARG A 133 12.60 -4.25 44.05
C ARG A 133 12.47 -4.20 42.54
N GLU A 134 12.17 -5.33 41.90
CA GLU A 134 12.07 -5.41 40.43
C GLU A 134 10.66 -5.08 39.91
N LEU A 135 9.58 -5.46 40.60
CA LEU A 135 8.20 -5.21 40.12
C LEU A 135 7.73 -3.77 40.32
N LYS A 136 8.25 -3.07 41.33
CA LYS A 136 7.89 -1.67 41.58
C LYS A 136 8.27 -0.72 40.43
N PRO A 137 9.51 -0.74 39.89
CA PRO A 137 9.86 0.10 38.74
C PRO A 137 9.07 -0.28 37.48
N ILE A 138 8.86 -1.57 37.22
CA ILE A 138 8.04 -2.03 36.08
C ILE A 138 6.62 -1.48 36.16
N ARG A 139 6.01 -1.48 37.36
CA ARG A 139 4.68 -0.90 37.56
C ARG A 139 4.67 0.61 37.28
N GLU A 140 5.69 1.33 37.70
CA GLU A 140 5.81 2.76 37.46
C GLU A 140 5.97 3.07 35.96
N GLU A 141 6.81 2.33 35.26
CA GLU A 141 6.97 2.44 33.79
C GLU A 141 5.67 2.14 33.05
N ILE A 142 4.91 1.12 33.48
CA ILE A 142 3.59 0.81 32.92
C ILE A 142 2.60 1.99 33.14
N LEU A 143 2.63 2.63 34.31
CA LEU A 143 1.80 3.80 34.58
C LEU A 143 2.19 5.00 33.70
N GLN A 144 3.48 5.25 33.54
CA GLN A 144 3.98 6.29 32.65
C GLN A 144 3.61 6.01 31.19
N MET A 145 3.76 4.77 30.74
CA MET A 145 3.36 4.34 29.40
C MET A 145 1.85 4.49 29.19
N SER A 146 1.03 4.15 30.18
CA SER A 146 -0.42 4.38 30.14
C SER A 146 -0.76 5.86 29.98
N ALA A 147 -0.03 6.75 30.66
CA ALA A 147 -0.23 8.19 30.53
C ALA A 147 0.16 8.68 29.11
N SER A 148 1.29 8.21 28.57
CA SER A 148 1.71 8.52 27.21
C SER A 148 0.73 8.01 26.15
N LEU A 149 0.16 6.82 26.33
CA LEU A 149 -0.87 6.27 25.45
C LEU A 149 -2.15 7.10 25.48
N SER A 150 -2.57 7.56 26.66
CA SER A 150 -3.72 8.45 26.80
C SER A 150 -3.51 9.76 26.04
N PHE A 151 -2.32 10.37 26.18
CA PHE A 151 -1.96 11.58 25.44
C PHE A 151 -1.94 11.34 23.92
N LEU A 152 -1.31 10.25 23.47
CA LEU A 152 -1.29 9.87 22.05
C LEU A 152 -2.69 9.65 21.50
N ASN A 153 -3.58 9.01 22.26
CA ASN A 153 -4.95 8.79 21.83
C ASN A 153 -5.70 10.12 21.68
N GLN A 154 -5.51 11.06 22.61
CA GLN A 154 -6.09 12.40 22.50
C GLN A 154 -5.62 13.13 21.23
N SER A 155 -4.31 13.16 20.97
CA SER A 155 -3.77 13.76 19.74
C SER A 155 -4.25 13.04 18.47
N TYR A 156 -4.42 11.72 18.54
CA TYR A 156 -4.97 10.94 17.44
C TYR A 156 -6.42 11.32 17.14
N GLU A 157 -7.26 11.47 18.16
CA GLU A 157 -8.65 11.91 18.01
C GLU A 157 -8.75 13.32 17.40
N GLU A 158 -7.88 14.24 17.80
CA GLU A 158 -7.79 15.59 17.22
C GLU A 158 -7.43 15.56 15.73
N ILE A 159 -6.41 14.78 15.35
CA ILE A 159 -6.01 14.61 13.94
C ILE A 159 -7.14 13.99 13.13
N VAL A 160 -7.84 12.98 13.67
CA VAL A 160 -8.99 12.36 12.98
C VAL A 160 -10.11 13.36 12.76
N LYS A 161 -10.36 14.24 13.74
CA LYS A 161 -11.35 15.31 13.62
C LYS A 161 -10.96 16.30 12.52
N GLU A 162 -9.75 16.84 12.55
CA GLU A 162 -9.24 17.77 11.53
C GLU A 162 -9.28 17.14 10.13
N HIS A 163 -8.85 15.88 10.01
CA HIS A 163 -8.89 15.15 8.75
C HIS A 163 -10.32 14.99 8.22
N LYS A 164 -11.31 14.75 9.09
CA LYS A 164 -12.72 14.66 8.69
C LYS A 164 -13.24 16.00 8.19
N GLU A 165 -12.90 17.09 8.87
CA GLU A 165 -13.27 18.46 8.49
C GLU A 165 -12.64 18.86 7.15
N ALA A 166 -11.34 18.61 6.98
CA ALA A 166 -10.63 18.85 5.73
C ALA A 166 -11.21 18.03 4.57
N LYS A 167 -11.54 16.75 4.81
CA LYS A 167 -12.17 15.89 3.80
C LYS A 167 -13.54 16.41 3.40
N GLN A 168 -14.33 16.93 4.34
CA GLN A 168 -15.62 17.53 4.03
C GLN A 168 -15.46 18.81 3.20
N TYR A 169 -14.54 19.69 3.60
CA TYR A 169 -14.24 20.91 2.88
C TYR A 169 -13.79 20.65 1.43
N ILE A 170 -12.94 19.64 1.21
CA ILE A 170 -12.51 19.22 -0.14
C ILE A 170 -13.71 18.78 -0.99
N LYS A 171 -14.64 18.01 -0.42
CA LYS A 171 -15.85 17.58 -1.15
C LYS A 171 -16.72 18.78 -1.53
N ASP A 172 -16.89 19.72 -0.62
CA ASP A 172 -17.71 20.91 -0.85
C ASP A 172 -17.07 21.79 -1.94
N LEU A 173 -15.75 22.02 -1.87
CA LEU A 173 -15.00 22.71 -2.92
C LEU A 173 -15.10 22.03 -4.29
N GLN A 174 -15.03 20.69 -4.34
CA GLN A 174 -15.19 19.95 -5.59
C GLN A 174 -16.59 20.11 -6.18
N SER A 175 -17.62 20.08 -5.32
CA SER A 175 -19.01 20.30 -5.71
C SER A 175 -19.22 21.70 -6.27
N ASP A 176 -18.68 22.72 -5.61
CA ASP A 176 -18.81 24.09 -6.04
C ASP A 176 -17.99 24.38 -7.31
N ASN A 177 -16.81 23.78 -7.46
CA ASN A 177 -16.03 23.85 -8.70
C ASN A 177 -16.80 23.26 -9.88
N LEU A 178 -17.54 22.16 -9.65
CA LEU A 178 -18.40 21.58 -10.68
C LEU A 178 -19.54 22.54 -11.05
N LYS A 179 -20.24 23.12 -10.08
CA LYS A 179 -21.32 24.11 -10.31
C LYS A 179 -20.81 25.36 -11.03
N LEU A 180 -19.62 25.83 -10.69
CA LEU A 180 -19.00 26.97 -11.34
C LEU A 180 -18.62 26.63 -12.79
N LYS A 181 -18.01 25.47 -13.03
CA LYS A 181 -17.70 25.00 -14.39
C LYS A 181 -18.96 24.87 -15.25
N THR A 182 -20.04 24.31 -14.72
CA THR A 182 -21.31 24.21 -15.47
C THR A 182 -21.87 25.59 -15.78
N SER A 183 -21.83 26.52 -14.82
CA SER A 183 -22.29 27.90 -15.02
C SER A 183 -21.45 28.64 -16.06
N VAL A 184 -20.12 28.50 -16.01
CA VAL A 184 -19.21 29.09 -16.99
C VAL A 184 -19.48 28.52 -18.39
N ASN A 185 -19.70 27.21 -18.52
CA ASN A 185 -20.02 26.58 -19.79
C ASN A 185 -21.37 27.09 -20.36
N ASP A 186 -22.40 27.22 -19.52
CA ASP A 186 -23.70 27.76 -19.93
C ASP A 186 -23.57 29.21 -20.41
N LEU A 187 -22.93 30.07 -19.62
CA LEU A 187 -22.70 31.47 -19.98
C LEU A 187 -21.87 31.60 -21.26
N THR A 188 -20.83 30.78 -21.43
CA THR A 188 -20.01 30.75 -22.66
C THR A 188 -20.87 30.36 -23.87
N SER A 189 -21.73 29.35 -23.74
CA SER A 189 -22.66 28.95 -24.80
C SER A 189 -23.61 30.09 -25.16
N ARG A 190 -24.20 30.75 -24.16
CA ARG A 190 -25.12 31.88 -24.36
C ARG A 190 -24.43 33.07 -25.03
N ILE A 191 -23.20 33.40 -24.62
CA ILE A 191 -22.41 34.45 -25.26
C ILE A 191 -22.15 34.11 -26.72
N ASN A 192 -21.71 32.89 -27.02
CA ASN A 192 -21.45 32.46 -28.40
C ASN A 192 -22.71 32.53 -29.28
N GLN A 193 -23.88 32.21 -28.72
CA GLN A 193 -25.17 32.34 -29.41
C GLN A 193 -25.53 33.80 -29.68
N LEU A 194 -25.38 34.69 -28.70
CA LEU A 194 -25.64 36.12 -28.86
C LEU A 194 -24.71 36.73 -29.90
N GLU A 195 -23.42 36.38 -29.85
CA GLU A 195 -22.43 36.79 -30.83
C GLU A 195 -22.76 36.33 -32.25
N GLN A 196 -23.21 35.09 -32.44
CA GLN A 196 -23.62 34.61 -33.76
C GLN A 196 -24.91 35.30 -34.21
N SER A 197 -25.88 35.47 -33.32
CA SER A 197 -27.16 36.14 -33.63
C SER A 197 -26.94 37.57 -34.13
N ALA A 198 -26.04 38.32 -33.49
CA ALA A 198 -25.67 39.68 -33.90
C ALA A 198 -25.03 39.75 -35.30
N ARG A 199 -24.55 38.62 -35.83
CA ARG A 199 -23.90 38.51 -37.16
C ARG A 199 -24.71 37.72 -38.17
N SER A 200 -25.93 37.28 -37.81
CA SER A 200 -26.76 36.40 -38.65
C SER A 200 -27.11 36.97 -40.04
N ALA A 201 -27.11 38.30 -40.18
CA ALA A 201 -27.33 38.99 -41.46
C ALA A 201 -26.04 39.50 -42.12
N ASN A 202 -24.87 39.22 -41.54
CA ASN A 202 -23.60 39.75 -42.00
C ASN A 202 -22.91 38.75 -42.93
N ILE A 203 -22.47 39.24 -44.09
CA ILE A 203 -21.74 38.47 -45.08
C ILE A 203 -20.29 38.95 -45.09
N GLU A 204 -19.36 38.00 -45.10
CA GLU A 204 -17.93 38.25 -45.21
C GLU A 204 -17.50 38.02 -46.67
N LEU A 205 -16.97 39.08 -47.29
CA LEU A 205 -16.38 39.03 -48.62
C LEU A 205 -14.86 38.96 -48.47
N GLN A 206 -14.28 37.86 -48.93
CA GLN A 206 -12.84 37.65 -48.87
C GLN A 206 -12.20 37.84 -50.25
N CYS A 207 -10.90 38.18 -50.23
CA CYS A 207 -10.08 38.44 -51.42
C CYS A 207 -10.49 39.70 -52.21
N VAL A 208 -11.05 40.71 -51.54
CA VAL A 208 -11.28 42.04 -52.13
C VAL A 208 -10.03 42.91 -51.91
N PRO A 209 -9.42 43.48 -52.96
CA PRO A 209 -8.25 44.35 -52.81
C PRO A 209 -8.57 45.63 -52.03
N GLU A 210 -7.69 46.02 -51.11
CA GLU A 210 -7.84 47.21 -50.26
C GLU A 210 -7.16 48.45 -50.89
N LYS A 211 -7.85 49.59 -50.85
CA LYS A 211 -7.36 50.90 -51.27
C LYS A 211 -7.76 51.95 -50.24
N LYS A 212 -7.03 53.08 -50.22
CA LYS A 212 -7.38 54.23 -49.38
C LYS A 212 -8.62 54.94 -49.94
N ASN A 213 -9.47 55.47 -49.06
CA ASN A 213 -10.68 56.24 -49.39
C ASN A 213 -11.67 55.48 -50.28
N GLU A 214 -12.02 54.27 -49.87
CA GLU A 214 -12.95 53.41 -50.60
C GLU A 214 -14.42 53.71 -50.31
N ASN A 215 -15.27 53.46 -51.32
CA ASN A 215 -16.71 53.47 -51.18
C ASN A 215 -17.25 52.04 -51.32
N LEU A 216 -17.75 51.48 -50.20
CA LEU A 216 -18.21 50.10 -50.12
C LEU A 216 -19.34 49.78 -51.12
N TYR A 217 -20.28 50.72 -51.33
CA TYR A 217 -21.39 50.53 -52.26
C TYR A 217 -20.89 50.37 -53.70
N GLN A 218 -19.91 51.21 -54.10
CA GLN A 218 -19.31 51.09 -55.43
C GLN A 218 -18.52 49.79 -55.58
N ILE A 219 -17.80 49.36 -54.53
CA ILE A 219 -17.05 48.10 -54.56
C ILE A 219 -18.02 46.93 -54.74
N VAL A 220 -19.06 46.82 -53.91
CA VAL A 220 -20.05 45.73 -54.00
C VAL A 220 -20.76 45.74 -55.36
N THR A 221 -21.11 46.92 -55.89
CA THR A 221 -21.73 47.05 -57.22
C THR A 221 -20.79 46.59 -58.33
N LYS A 222 -19.49 46.93 -58.24
CA LYS A 222 -18.47 46.48 -59.20
C LYS A 222 -18.25 44.97 -59.12
N LEU A 223 -18.15 44.41 -57.92
CA LEU A 223 -18.03 42.95 -57.72
C LEU A 223 -19.21 42.18 -58.30
N GLY A 224 -20.43 42.75 -58.29
CA GLY A 224 -21.59 42.15 -58.93
C GLY A 224 -21.61 42.22 -60.46
N ARG A 225 -20.83 43.13 -61.06
CA ARG A 225 -20.74 43.32 -62.53
C ARG A 225 -19.52 42.65 -63.13
N ASP A 226 -18.39 42.77 -62.47
CA ASP A 226 -17.09 42.30 -62.93
C ASP A 226 -16.92 40.83 -62.57
N LYS A 227 -16.30 40.06 -63.48
CA LYS A 227 -16.01 38.63 -63.24
C LYS A 227 -14.73 38.47 -62.41
N THR A 228 -14.72 38.99 -61.19
CA THR A 228 -13.62 38.80 -60.24
C THR A 228 -13.91 37.60 -59.33
N PRO A 229 -12.97 36.66 -59.16
CA PRO A 229 -13.16 35.56 -58.22
C PRO A 229 -13.08 36.10 -56.79
N ILE A 230 -14.18 35.98 -56.06
CA ILE A 230 -14.28 36.33 -54.64
C ILE A 230 -14.87 35.15 -53.85
N PHE A 231 -14.56 35.08 -52.57
CA PHE A 231 -15.20 34.12 -51.67
C PHE A 231 -16.23 34.83 -50.80
N VAL A 232 -17.43 34.26 -50.77
CA VAL A 232 -18.54 34.77 -49.98
C VAL A 232 -18.84 33.76 -48.88
N THR A 233 -18.77 34.20 -47.62
CA THR A 233 -19.02 33.35 -46.46
C THR A 233 -19.91 34.04 -45.44
N GLU A 234 -20.63 33.27 -44.63
CA GLU A 234 -21.32 33.80 -43.46
C GLU A 234 -20.30 34.35 -42.45
N HIS A 235 -20.63 35.47 -41.80
CA HIS A 235 -19.77 36.03 -40.77
C HIS A 235 -19.97 35.33 -39.42
N LEU A 236 -19.26 34.22 -39.22
CA LEU A 236 -19.35 33.40 -38.01
C LEU A 236 -18.62 34.01 -36.80
N SER A 237 -19.10 33.72 -35.59
CA SER A 237 -18.37 33.96 -34.34
C SER A 237 -17.06 33.17 -34.30
N PRO A 238 -16.04 33.58 -33.52
CA PRO A 238 -14.77 32.87 -33.42
C PRO A 238 -14.93 31.39 -33.04
N ALA A 239 -15.84 31.10 -32.10
CA ALA A 239 -16.17 29.73 -31.69
C ALA A 239 -16.72 28.91 -32.87
N ASN A 240 -17.66 29.47 -33.63
CA ASN A 240 -18.26 28.80 -34.78
C ASN A 240 -17.27 28.65 -35.96
N LYS A 241 -16.38 29.63 -36.19
CA LYS A 241 -15.29 29.50 -37.17
C LYS A 241 -14.38 28.32 -36.84
N SER A 242 -13.97 28.20 -35.58
CA SER A 242 -13.14 27.08 -35.09
C SER A 242 -13.86 25.73 -35.24
N LEU A 243 -15.13 25.67 -34.82
CA LEU A 243 -15.95 24.46 -34.95
C LEU A 243 -16.13 24.05 -36.42
N HIS A 244 -16.40 25.01 -37.30
CA HIS A 244 -16.56 24.75 -38.74
C HIS A 244 -15.25 24.24 -39.37
N ALA A 245 -14.10 24.80 -38.99
CA ALA A 245 -12.80 24.32 -39.44
C ALA A 245 -12.54 22.87 -39.00
N ALA A 246 -12.82 22.55 -37.73
CA ALA A 246 -12.70 21.20 -37.19
C ALA A 246 -13.67 20.21 -37.89
N ALA A 247 -14.90 20.63 -38.15
CA ALA A 247 -15.89 19.84 -38.87
C ALA A 247 -15.43 19.54 -40.32
N ARG A 248 -14.85 20.52 -41.02
CA ARG A 248 -14.29 20.32 -42.37
C ARG A 248 -13.11 19.36 -42.38
N LEU A 249 -12.24 19.41 -41.37
CA LEU A 249 -11.14 18.46 -41.23
C LEU A 249 -11.67 17.03 -41.07
N ARG A 250 -12.64 16.85 -40.16
CA ARG A 250 -13.27 15.54 -39.92
C ARG A 250 -14.07 15.04 -41.12
N ALA A 251 -14.71 15.93 -41.85
CA ALA A 251 -15.42 15.62 -43.08
C ALA A 251 -14.47 15.10 -44.15
N LYS A 252 -13.29 15.72 -44.30
CA LYS A 252 -12.23 15.27 -45.22
C LYS A 252 -11.74 13.87 -44.87
N GLU A 253 -11.45 13.60 -43.60
CA GLU A 253 -11.04 12.26 -43.13
C GLU A 253 -12.08 11.19 -43.48
N LYS A 254 -13.36 11.52 -43.30
CA LYS A 254 -14.49 10.62 -43.60
C LYS A 254 -14.96 10.68 -45.06
N ARG A 255 -14.26 11.41 -45.93
CA ARG A 255 -14.57 11.59 -47.36
C ARG A 255 -15.98 12.13 -47.64
N TYR A 256 -16.52 12.98 -46.76
CA TYR A 256 -17.74 13.73 -47.06
C TYR A 256 -17.44 14.85 -48.08
N LYS A 257 -18.34 15.02 -49.04
CA LYS A 257 -18.21 16.03 -50.11
C LYS A 257 -18.53 17.45 -49.63
N HIS A 258 -19.49 17.59 -48.71
CA HIS A 258 -20.02 18.89 -48.28
C HIS A 258 -20.14 18.96 -46.75
N VAL A 259 -19.97 20.16 -46.21
CA VAL A 259 -20.22 20.50 -44.80
C VAL A 259 -21.10 21.74 -44.79
N TRP A 260 -22.27 21.62 -44.18
CA TRP A 260 -23.24 22.71 -44.09
C TRP A 260 -23.25 23.28 -42.68
N LEU A 261 -23.47 24.59 -42.59
CA LEU A 261 -23.73 25.29 -41.34
C LEU A 261 -25.23 25.48 -41.24
N ILE A 262 -25.79 25.09 -40.09
CA ILE A 262 -27.19 25.38 -39.75
C ILE A 262 -27.13 26.43 -38.67
N SER A 263 -27.58 27.65 -38.97
CA SER A 263 -27.72 28.69 -37.95
C SER A 263 -28.71 28.21 -36.90
N SER A 264 -28.33 28.25 -35.62
CA SER A 264 -29.12 27.77 -34.49
C SER A 264 -30.35 28.64 -34.17
N ILE A 265 -30.79 29.49 -35.09
CA ILE A 265 -32.07 30.20 -35.00
C ILE A 265 -33.18 29.22 -35.39
N ASN A 266 -33.62 28.48 -34.37
CA ASN A 266 -35.02 28.12 -34.16
C ASN A 266 -35.80 27.40 -35.29
N ASP A 267 -35.16 26.61 -36.16
CA ASP A 267 -35.91 25.69 -37.01
C ASP A 267 -35.81 24.25 -36.48
N ARG A 268 -36.86 23.83 -35.77
CA ARG A 268 -37.21 22.42 -35.62
C ARG A 268 -37.62 21.86 -36.99
N ARG A 269 -36.69 21.77 -37.94
CA ARG A 269 -36.83 20.82 -39.05
C ARG A 269 -36.23 19.51 -38.63
N LYS A 270 -37.09 18.67 -38.06
CA LYS A 270 -36.99 17.22 -38.25
C LYS A 270 -37.12 16.96 -39.74
N ASP A 271 -36.02 17.04 -40.49
CA ASP A 271 -35.92 16.34 -41.76
C ASP A 271 -34.53 15.73 -41.86
N TYR A 272 -34.53 14.44 -41.57
CA TYR A 272 -33.45 13.53 -41.92
C TYR A 272 -33.22 13.62 -43.43
N SER A 273 -32.00 13.94 -43.83
CA SER A 273 -31.48 13.45 -45.11
C SER A 273 -30.06 12.95 -44.91
N VAL A 274 -29.98 11.79 -44.24
CA VAL A 274 -28.99 10.77 -44.56
C VAL A 274 -29.40 10.20 -45.91
N GLY A 275 -29.15 10.96 -46.98
CA GLY A 275 -29.35 10.52 -48.35
C GLY A 275 -28.17 9.66 -48.76
N TRP A 276 -28.34 8.34 -48.71
CA TRP A 276 -27.49 7.39 -49.42
C TRP A 276 -27.73 7.53 -50.92
N ALA A 277 -26.69 7.91 -51.65
CA ALA A 277 -26.49 7.61 -53.07
C ALA A 277 -24.98 7.62 -53.36
#